data_AF-A0A8W8NXZ7-F1
#
_entry.id   AF-A0A8W8NXZ7-F1
#
_cell.length_a   1.000
_cell.length_b   1.000
_cell.length_c   1.000
_cell.angle_alpha   90.00
_cell.angle_beta   90.00
_cell.angle_gamma   90.00
#
_symmetry.space_group_name_H-M   'P 1'
#
loop_
_entity.id
_entity.type
_entity.pdbx_description
1 polymer ?
#
loop_
_entity_poly.entity_id
_entity_poly.type
_entity_poly.pdbx_seq_one_letter_code
_entity_poly.pdbx_strand_id
1 'polypeptide(L)'
;RVHEKLDVQYAVIAVPMAAVVGVAVFCLEWFWPNNKDLESLGRLPELESNIITTIAWPPYVGGALIGLLQVPIILLVNDTIGGSSSYVTVVAQMFFTKNLQQKFRYLADKRSGISNWWQVVYVVCAIVGGALSAASSTSFGVAKGVPVYMGLLGGIVMLWGARFAAGCTSGHGLSGMGLLTWLSFIAVPAMFAGGIVTAFSMQATGALDTYVTAMGDVS
;
A
#
# COMPACT_ATOMS: atom_id res chain seq x y z
N ARG A 1 15.28 14.33 -7.89
CA ARG A 1 15.31 12.86 -8.08
C ARG A 1 16.76 12.38 -8.03
N VAL A 2 17.06 11.09 -7.84
CA VAL A 2 18.47 10.62 -7.70
C VAL A 2 19.28 10.90 -8.98
N HIS A 3 18.68 10.66 -10.16
CA HIS A 3 19.32 10.91 -11.45
C HIS A 3 19.66 12.40 -11.69
N GLU A 4 18.78 13.31 -11.26
CA GLU A 4 19.03 14.77 -11.33
C GLU A 4 20.16 15.23 -10.41
N LYS A 5 20.36 14.58 -9.26
CA LYS A 5 21.46 14.92 -8.34
C LYS A 5 22.82 14.39 -8.80
N LEU A 6 22.81 13.30 -9.56
CA LEU A 6 24.01 12.63 -10.06
C LEU A 6 24.33 13.02 -11.51
N ASP A 7 23.51 13.84 -12.15
CA ASP A 7 23.60 14.26 -13.56
C ASP A 7 23.75 13.08 -14.55
N VAL A 8 23.07 11.97 -14.26
CA VAL A 8 23.07 10.76 -15.09
C VAL A 8 21.69 10.51 -15.66
N GLN A 9 21.63 9.90 -16.83
CA GLN A 9 20.36 9.52 -17.46
C GLN A 9 19.59 8.54 -16.56
N TYR A 10 18.27 8.76 -16.43
CA TYR A 10 17.38 7.92 -15.61
C TYR A 10 17.54 6.42 -15.93
N ALA A 11 17.61 6.06 -17.21
CA ALA A 11 17.72 4.67 -17.65
C ALA A 11 18.99 3.97 -17.12
N VAL A 12 20.10 4.72 -17.01
CA VAL A 12 21.40 4.19 -16.55
C VAL A 12 21.35 3.78 -15.07
N ILE A 13 20.50 4.42 -14.26
CA ILE A 13 20.31 4.06 -12.84
C ILE A 13 19.16 3.07 -12.67
N ALA A 14 18.08 3.23 -13.44
CA ALA A 14 16.88 2.42 -13.31
C ALA A 14 17.12 0.93 -13.67
N VAL A 15 17.83 0.66 -14.76
CA VAL A 15 18.12 -0.72 -15.21
C VAL A 15 18.91 -1.53 -14.18
N PRO A 16 20.07 -1.07 -13.66
CA PRO A 16 20.80 -1.82 -12.65
C PRO A 16 20.02 -1.93 -11.33
N MET A 17 19.28 -0.90 -10.93
CA MET A 17 18.42 -0.99 -9.74
C MET A 17 17.33 -2.06 -9.91
N ALA A 18 16.66 -2.10 -11.06
CA ALA A 18 15.68 -3.12 -11.38
C ALA A 18 16.29 -4.53 -11.39
N ALA A 19 17.50 -4.67 -11.94
CA ALA A 19 18.24 -5.93 -11.90
C ALA A 19 18.57 -6.36 -10.47
N VAL A 20 19.06 -5.46 -9.62
CA VAL A 20 19.36 -5.75 -8.21
C VAL A 20 18.09 -6.19 -7.46
N VAL A 21 16.99 -5.46 -7.60
CA VAL A 21 15.71 -5.82 -6.96
C VAL A 21 15.19 -7.14 -7.51
N GLY A 22 15.28 -7.38 -8.82
CA GLY A 22 14.86 -8.62 -9.45
C GLY A 22 15.67 -9.82 -8.96
N VAL A 23 16.99 -9.69 -8.85
CA VAL A 23 17.87 -10.72 -8.26
C VAL A 23 17.53 -10.94 -6.80
N ALA A 24 17.31 -9.88 -6.02
CA ALA A 24 16.92 -10.01 -4.61
C ALA A 24 15.61 -10.79 -4.46
N VAL A 25 14.58 -10.48 -5.27
CA VAL A 25 13.30 -11.21 -5.28
C VAL A 25 13.51 -12.66 -5.69
N PHE A 26 14.30 -12.92 -6.74
CA PHE A 26 14.60 -14.28 -7.18
C PHE A 26 15.31 -15.10 -6.08
N CYS A 27 16.32 -14.52 -5.42
CA CYS A 27 16.99 -15.16 -4.31
C CYS A 27 16.03 -15.41 -3.14
N LEU A 28 15.16 -14.44 -2.82
CA LEU A 28 14.19 -14.57 -1.74
C LEU A 28 13.20 -15.71 -2.03
N GLU A 29 12.67 -15.80 -3.24
CA GLU A 29 11.78 -16.89 -3.67
C GLU A 29 12.51 -18.24 -3.69
N TRP A 30 13.79 -18.26 -4.03
CA TRP A 30 14.61 -19.47 -4.03
C TRP A 30 14.82 -20.03 -2.62
N PHE A 31 15.09 -19.17 -1.63
CA PHE A 31 15.31 -19.60 -0.24
C PHE A 31 14.00 -19.79 0.54
N TRP A 32 13.00 -18.95 0.27
CA TRP A 32 11.72 -18.91 0.96
C TRP A 32 10.56 -18.90 -0.06
N PRO A 33 10.29 -20.04 -0.71
CA PRO A 33 9.24 -20.11 -1.72
C PRO A 33 7.87 -19.84 -1.09
N ASN A 34 7.09 -18.97 -1.73
CA ASN A 34 5.80 -18.47 -1.23
C ASN A 34 4.76 -19.59 -0.97
N ASN A 35 4.93 -20.75 -1.62
CA ASN A 35 4.05 -21.90 -1.47
C ASN A 35 4.06 -22.48 -0.05
N LYS A 36 5.16 -22.31 0.70
CA LYS A 36 5.29 -22.79 2.08
C LYS A 36 4.36 -22.03 3.04
N ASP A 37 4.15 -20.74 2.80
CA ASP A 37 3.26 -19.93 3.62
C ASP A 37 1.80 -20.34 3.39
N LEU A 38 1.44 -20.67 2.15
CA LEU A 38 0.11 -21.17 1.79
C LEU A 38 -0.16 -22.60 2.30
N GLU A 39 0.88 -23.43 2.34
CA GLU A 39 0.87 -24.77 2.96
C GLU A 39 0.66 -24.70 4.47
N SER A 40 1.36 -23.80 5.14
CA SER A 40 1.19 -23.57 6.58
C SER A 40 -0.23 -23.13 6.98
N LEU A 41 -0.97 -22.54 6.03
CA LEU A 41 -2.35 -22.09 6.20
C LEU A 41 -3.38 -23.14 5.73
N GLY A 42 -2.95 -24.31 5.24
CA GLY A 42 -3.84 -25.39 4.76
C GLY A 42 -4.58 -25.08 3.46
N ARG A 43 -4.11 -24.10 2.66
CA ARG A 43 -4.82 -23.57 1.47
C ARG A 43 -4.25 -24.01 0.12
N LEU A 44 -3.44 -25.07 0.09
CA LEU A 44 -2.83 -25.60 -1.14
C LEU A 44 -3.80 -25.99 -2.27
N PRO A 45 -5.02 -26.53 -2.01
CA PRO A 45 -5.94 -26.92 -3.09
C PRO A 45 -6.48 -25.74 -3.92
N GLU A 46 -6.37 -24.51 -3.42
CA GLU A 46 -6.98 -23.31 -4.03
C GLU A 46 -6.06 -22.62 -5.06
N LEU A 47 -4.80 -23.08 -5.17
CA LEU A 47 -3.83 -22.66 -6.19
C LEU A 47 -4.15 -23.20 -7.59
N GLU A 48 -4.95 -24.27 -7.70
CA GLU A 48 -5.36 -24.88 -8.98
C GLU A 48 -6.56 -24.18 -9.64
N SER A 49 -7.12 -23.15 -8.99
CA SER A 49 -8.24 -22.40 -9.54
C SER A 49 -7.80 -21.35 -10.57
N ASN A 50 -8.72 -20.91 -11.44
CA ASN A 50 -8.43 -19.89 -12.47
C ASN A 50 -7.72 -18.64 -11.87
N ILE A 51 -6.98 -17.90 -12.70
CA ILE A 51 -6.24 -16.67 -12.30
C ILE A 51 -7.11 -15.71 -11.47
N ILE A 52 -8.41 -15.65 -11.76
CA ILE A 52 -9.37 -14.74 -11.12
C ILE A 52 -9.88 -15.27 -9.76
N THR A 53 -9.96 -16.59 -9.58
CA THR A 53 -10.51 -17.24 -8.38
C THR A 53 -9.42 -17.61 -7.36
N THR A 54 -8.16 -17.57 -7.76
CA THR A 54 -7.02 -17.84 -6.88
C THR A 54 -6.98 -16.84 -5.72
N ILE A 55 -6.81 -17.36 -4.50
CA ILE A 55 -6.80 -16.54 -3.27
C ILE A 55 -5.53 -15.70 -3.14
N ALA A 56 -4.38 -16.25 -3.54
CA ALA A 56 -3.10 -15.59 -3.42
C ALA A 56 -2.29 -15.73 -4.70
N TRP A 57 -1.97 -14.61 -5.33
CA TRP A 57 -1.06 -14.59 -6.47
C TRP A 57 0.39 -14.66 -5.99
N PRO A 58 1.28 -15.29 -6.77
CA PRO A 58 2.70 -15.22 -6.49
C PRO A 58 3.16 -13.76 -6.45
N PRO A 59 4.01 -13.37 -5.48
CA PRO A 59 4.35 -11.98 -5.22
C PRO A 59 5.03 -11.30 -6.41
N TYR A 60 5.83 -12.04 -7.19
CA TYR A 60 6.46 -11.54 -8.41
C TYR A 60 5.44 -11.22 -9.52
N VAL A 61 4.36 -11.98 -9.64
CA VAL A 61 3.27 -11.71 -10.62
C VAL A 61 2.50 -10.46 -10.19
N GLY A 62 2.13 -10.38 -8.91
CA GLY A 62 1.43 -9.22 -8.35
C GLY A 62 2.27 -7.93 -8.51
N GLY A 63 3.56 -8.00 -8.18
CA GLY A 63 4.49 -6.89 -8.34
C GLY A 63 4.67 -6.45 -9.79
N ALA A 64 4.84 -7.39 -10.72
CA ALA A 64 4.96 -7.09 -12.15
C ALA A 64 3.71 -6.41 -12.70
N LEU A 65 2.52 -6.88 -12.33
CA LEU A 65 1.25 -6.30 -12.79
C LEU A 65 1.04 -4.88 -12.24
N ILE A 66 1.29 -4.64 -10.95
CA ILE A 66 1.20 -3.30 -10.36
C ILE A 66 2.23 -2.36 -10.99
N GLY A 67 3.45 -2.83 -11.21
CA GLY A 67 4.50 -2.05 -11.87
C GLY A 67 4.16 -1.68 -13.32
N LEU A 68 3.64 -2.63 -14.10
CA LEU A 68 3.17 -2.39 -15.46
C LEU A 68 1.98 -1.43 -15.49
N LEU A 69 1.06 -1.54 -14.53
CA LEU A 69 -0.10 -0.66 -14.39
C LEU A 69 0.29 0.81 -14.12
N GLN A 70 1.44 1.05 -13.49
CA GLN A 70 1.93 2.39 -13.21
C GLN A 70 2.25 3.18 -14.51
N VAL A 71 2.69 2.50 -15.57
CA VAL A 71 3.07 3.12 -16.86
C VAL A 71 1.89 3.84 -17.54
N PRO A 72 0.75 3.19 -17.83
CA PRO A 72 -0.39 3.86 -18.43
C PRO A 72 -1.00 4.93 -17.51
N ILE A 73 -0.95 4.74 -16.19
CA ILE A 73 -1.47 5.73 -15.23
C ILE A 73 -0.66 7.03 -15.30
N ILE A 74 0.67 6.94 -15.29
CA ILE A 74 1.52 8.13 -15.40
C ILE A 74 1.32 8.80 -16.77
N LEU A 75 1.19 8.02 -17.85
CA LEU A 75 1.01 8.58 -19.20
C LEU A 75 -0.34 9.28 -19.38
N LEU A 76 -1.42 8.75 -18.79
CA LEU A 76 -2.77 9.31 -18.96
C LEU A 76 -3.09 10.43 -17.97
N VAL A 77 -2.66 10.28 -16.72
CA VAL A 77 -3.06 11.17 -15.61
C VAL A 77 -1.94 12.11 -15.19
N ASN A 78 -0.70 11.85 -15.59
CA ASN A 78 0.49 12.59 -15.17
C ASN A 78 0.63 12.69 -13.63
N ASP A 79 0.09 11.70 -12.92
CA ASP A 79 0.17 11.61 -11.46
C ASP A 79 0.58 10.20 -11.02
N THR A 80 1.04 10.13 -9.78
CA THR A 80 1.54 8.93 -9.12
C THR A 80 0.44 8.19 -8.35
N ILE A 81 0.67 6.91 -8.04
CA ILE A 81 -0.26 6.12 -7.22
C ILE A 81 -0.02 6.48 -5.75
N GLY A 82 -0.84 7.37 -5.22
CA GLY A 82 -0.83 7.77 -3.81
C GLY A 82 -2.23 7.87 -3.24
N GLY A 83 -2.55 7.06 -2.22
CA GLY A 83 -3.89 7.02 -1.62
C GLY A 83 -4.09 7.99 -0.44
N SER A 84 -3.00 8.45 0.19
CA SER A 84 -3.13 9.24 1.42
C SER A 84 -3.75 10.62 1.20
N SER A 85 -3.52 11.22 0.03
CA SER A 85 -4.00 12.57 -0.29
C SER A 85 -5.49 12.58 -0.64
N SER A 86 -6.05 11.43 -1.06
CA SER A 86 -7.48 11.20 -1.20
C SER A 86 -8.25 11.54 0.08
N TYR A 87 -7.73 11.15 1.26
CA TYR A 87 -8.36 11.47 2.55
C TYR A 87 -8.46 12.98 2.78
N VAL A 88 -7.40 13.72 2.46
CA VAL A 88 -7.38 15.19 2.61
C VAL A 88 -8.37 15.84 1.65
N THR A 89 -8.44 15.36 0.40
CA THR A 89 -9.36 15.88 -0.61
C THR A 89 -10.83 15.65 -0.21
N VAL A 90 -11.18 14.48 0.32
CA VAL A 90 -12.54 14.20 0.81
C VAL A 90 -12.89 15.13 1.98
N VAL A 91 -12.00 15.28 2.96
CA VAL A 91 -12.20 16.18 4.11
C VAL A 91 -12.33 17.64 3.67
N ALA A 92 -11.50 18.09 2.72
CA ALA A 92 -11.54 19.44 2.17
C ALA A 92 -12.85 19.77 1.45
N GLN A 93 -13.57 18.77 0.94
CA GLN A 93 -14.90 18.94 0.35
C GLN A 93 -16.00 19.01 1.41
N MET A 94 -15.90 18.18 2.46
CA MET A 94 -16.88 18.12 3.54
C MET A 94 -16.97 19.44 4.35
N PHE A 95 -15.84 20.12 4.57
CA PHE A 95 -15.80 21.39 5.32
C PHE A 95 -15.77 22.61 4.38
N PHE A 96 -16.95 23.02 3.89
CA PHE A 96 -17.17 24.02 2.83
C PHE A 96 -17.27 25.51 3.29
N THR A 97 -16.69 25.91 4.40
CA THR A 97 -16.87 27.31 4.87
C THR A 97 -15.78 28.24 4.35
N LYS A 98 -16.14 29.37 3.72
CA LYS A 98 -15.21 30.41 3.22
C LYS A 98 -14.23 30.91 4.31
N ASN A 99 -14.70 31.01 5.56
CA ASN A 99 -13.88 31.38 6.71
C ASN A 99 -12.80 30.33 7.06
N LEU A 100 -13.10 29.05 6.84
CA LEU A 100 -12.15 27.96 7.10
C LEU A 100 -11.07 27.89 6.01
N GLN A 101 -11.42 28.20 4.76
CA GLN A 101 -10.49 28.24 3.62
C GLN A 101 -9.43 29.34 3.77
N GLN A 102 -9.82 30.52 4.30
CA GLN A 102 -8.86 31.59 4.59
C GLN A 102 -7.90 31.21 5.72
N LYS A 103 -8.37 30.42 6.70
CA LYS A 103 -7.58 29.99 7.86
C LYS A 103 -6.67 28.79 7.57
N PHE A 104 -7.08 27.89 6.67
CA PHE A 104 -6.34 26.68 6.30
C PHE A 104 -6.06 26.61 4.80
N ARG A 105 -5.06 27.36 4.34
CA ARG A 105 -4.64 27.40 2.92
C ARG A 105 -4.26 26.02 2.35
N TYR A 106 -3.69 25.12 3.16
CA TYR A 106 -3.34 23.76 2.74
C TYR A 106 -4.56 22.93 2.30
N LEU A 107 -5.68 23.03 3.02
CA LEU A 107 -6.93 22.33 2.67
C LEU A 107 -7.59 22.96 1.43
N ALA A 108 -7.49 24.29 1.29
CA ALA A 108 -8.02 25.00 0.12
C ALA A 108 -7.27 24.63 -1.17
N ASP A 109 -5.95 24.49 -1.10
CA ASP A 109 -5.09 24.10 -2.24
C ASP A 109 -5.33 22.64 -2.67
N LYS A 110 -5.53 21.73 -1.71
CA LYS A 110 -5.81 20.30 -1.96
C LYS A 110 -7.27 19.97 -2.30
N ARG A 111 -8.11 21.00 -2.47
CA ARG A 111 -9.55 20.88 -2.76
C ARG A 111 -9.84 20.64 -4.23
N SER A 112 -9.17 21.37 -5.12
CA SER A 112 -9.48 21.39 -6.55
C SER A 112 -8.26 20.98 -7.36
N GLY A 113 -8.42 19.92 -8.16
CA GLY A 113 -7.39 19.41 -9.05
C GLY A 113 -7.80 18.04 -9.57
N ILE A 114 -7.68 17.85 -10.88
CA ILE A 114 -7.95 16.56 -11.54
C ILE A 114 -7.08 15.45 -10.92
N SER A 115 -5.82 15.76 -10.59
CA SER A 115 -4.90 14.87 -9.88
C SER A 115 -5.41 14.46 -8.48
N ASN A 116 -5.95 15.40 -7.69
CA ASN A 116 -6.48 15.10 -6.35
C ASN A 116 -7.72 14.18 -6.41
N TRP A 117 -8.63 14.42 -7.37
CA TRP A 117 -9.83 13.60 -7.54
C TRP A 117 -9.53 12.22 -8.14
N TRP A 118 -8.52 12.12 -9.00
CA TRP A 118 -8.05 10.83 -9.50
C TRP A 118 -7.64 9.90 -8.35
N GLN A 119 -6.94 10.42 -7.35
CA GLN A 119 -6.53 9.63 -6.19
C GLN A 119 -7.73 9.13 -5.36
N VAL A 120 -8.82 9.91 -5.29
CA VAL A 120 -10.08 9.46 -4.67
C VAL A 120 -10.72 8.34 -5.49
N VAL A 121 -10.81 8.51 -6.81
CA VAL A 121 -11.32 7.48 -7.73
C VAL A 121 -10.50 6.20 -7.63
N TYR A 122 -9.17 6.31 -7.62
CA TYR A 122 -8.26 5.19 -7.43
C TYR A 122 -8.53 4.43 -6.12
N VAL A 123 -8.68 5.13 -4.98
CA VAL A 123 -8.97 4.48 -3.70
C VAL A 123 -10.33 3.78 -3.72
N VAL A 124 -11.36 4.40 -4.31
CA VAL A 124 -12.69 3.78 -4.45
C VAL A 124 -12.61 2.53 -5.34
N CYS A 125 -11.92 2.61 -6.48
CA CYS A 125 -11.71 1.47 -7.36
C CYS A 125 -10.89 0.35 -6.69
N ALA A 126 -9.90 0.68 -5.86
CA ALA A 126 -9.14 -0.29 -5.09
C ALA A 126 -10.02 -1.03 -4.06
N ILE A 127 -10.90 -0.31 -3.37
CA ILE A 127 -11.87 -0.91 -2.43
C ILE A 127 -12.84 -1.84 -3.18
N VAL A 128 -13.44 -1.35 -4.27
CA VAL A 128 -14.40 -2.14 -5.07
C VAL A 128 -13.71 -3.34 -5.72
N GLY A 129 -12.52 -3.16 -6.28
CA GLY A 129 -11.72 -4.22 -6.87
C GLY A 129 -11.32 -5.28 -5.85
N GLY A 130 -10.92 -4.87 -4.64
CA GLY A 130 -10.66 -5.80 -3.54
C GLY A 130 -11.90 -6.57 -3.10
N ALA A 131 -13.05 -5.91 -3.02
CA ALA A 131 -14.33 -6.55 -2.69
C ALA A 131 -14.76 -7.56 -3.76
N LEU A 132 -14.63 -7.19 -5.05
CA LEU A 132 -14.92 -8.08 -6.18
C LEU A 132 -13.96 -9.29 -6.19
N SER A 133 -12.66 -9.05 -6.00
CA SER A 133 -11.66 -10.13 -5.91
C SER A 133 -11.97 -11.09 -4.76
N ALA A 134 -12.31 -10.56 -3.59
CA ALA A 134 -12.67 -11.38 -2.42
C ALA A 134 -13.98 -12.16 -2.63
N ALA A 135 -14.95 -11.58 -3.34
CA ALA A 135 -16.18 -12.27 -3.71
C ALA A 135 -15.91 -13.40 -4.72
N SER A 136 -15.04 -13.17 -5.71
CA SER A 136 -14.65 -14.17 -6.70
C SER A 136 -13.78 -15.29 -6.13
N SER A 137 -12.93 -14.99 -5.14
CA SER A 137 -12.08 -15.97 -4.45
C SER A 137 -12.74 -16.59 -3.20
N THR A 138 -14.05 -16.37 -3.01
CA THR A 138 -14.85 -16.84 -1.86
C THR A 138 -14.25 -16.48 -0.49
N SER A 139 -13.37 -15.48 -0.46
CA SER A 139 -12.66 -15.00 0.73
C SER A 139 -13.37 -13.82 1.41
N PHE A 140 -14.51 -13.38 0.86
CA PHE A 140 -15.28 -12.28 1.38
C PHE A 140 -15.84 -12.59 2.77
N GLY A 141 -15.47 -11.77 3.77
CA GLY A 141 -15.94 -11.96 5.16
C GLY A 141 -15.23 -13.06 5.96
N VAL A 142 -14.21 -13.72 5.39
CA VAL A 142 -13.41 -14.73 6.13
C VAL A 142 -12.55 -14.07 7.22
N ALA A 143 -12.11 -12.83 7.00
CA ALA A 143 -11.35 -12.08 7.99
C ALA A 143 -12.26 -11.58 9.11
N LYS A 144 -11.94 -11.94 10.35
CA LYS A 144 -12.63 -11.42 11.53
C LYS A 144 -12.39 -9.92 11.65
N GLY A 145 -13.47 -9.17 11.83
CA GLY A 145 -13.43 -7.72 11.90
C GLY A 145 -12.70 -7.22 13.15
N VAL A 146 -11.98 -6.10 13.01
CA VAL A 146 -11.38 -5.38 14.15
C VAL A 146 -12.46 -4.49 14.77
N PRO A 147 -12.54 -4.39 16.11
CA PRO A 147 -13.49 -3.47 16.74
C PRO A 147 -13.28 -2.03 16.27
N VAL A 148 -14.39 -1.32 16.07
CA VAL A 148 -14.43 0.01 15.41
C VAL A 148 -13.47 1.01 16.06
N TYR A 149 -13.39 1.03 17.39
CA TYR A 149 -12.52 1.98 18.11
C TYR A 149 -11.04 1.75 17.81
N MET A 150 -10.58 0.50 17.69
CA MET A 150 -9.19 0.18 17.35
C MET A 150 -8.90 0.50 15.88
N GLY A 151 -9.84 0.22 14.98
CA GLY A 151 -9.74 0.63 13.59
C GLY A 151 -9.63 2.14 13.43
N LEU A 152 -10.43 2.91 14.18
CA LEU A 152 -10.37 4.38 14.19
C LEU A 152 -9.05 4.90 14.75
N LEU A 153 -8.60 4.41 15.90
CA LEU A 153 -7.32 4.82 16.49
C LEU A 153 -6.14 4.48 15.57
N GLY A 154 -6.13 3.27 15.00
CA GLY A 154 -5.14 2.86 14.01
C GLY A 154 -5.15 3.76 12.77
N GLY A 155 -6.34 4.10 12.26
CA GLY A 155 -6.51 5.00 11.12
C GLY A 155 -5.99 6.42 11.39
N ILE A 156 -6.23 6.98 12.59
CA ILE A 156 -5.71 8.29 13.00
C ILE A 156 -4.19 8.27 13.04
N VAL A 157 -3.60 7.27 13.71
CA VAL A 157 -2.14 7.13 13.83
C VAL A 157 -1.50 6.92 12.45
N MET A 158 -2.10 6.08 11.60
CA MET A 158 -1.64 5.84 10.23
C MET A 158 -1.69 7.12 9.39
N LEU A 159 -2.79 7.88 9.44
CA LEU A 159 -2.92 9.12 8.66
C LEU A 159 -1.94 10.19 9.15
N TRP A 160 -1.76 10.30 10.46
CA TRP A 160 -0.77 11.19 11.06
C TRP A 160 0.63 10.84 10.58
N GLY A 161 1.04 9.57 10.69
CA GLY A 161 2.32 9.08 10.20
C GLY A 161 2.54 9.33 8.70
N ALA A 162 1.52 9.07 7.87
CA ALA A 162 1.59 9.32 6.42
C ALA A 162 1.80 10.81 6.09
N ARG A 163 1.29 11.73 6.92
CA ARG A 163 1.52 13.17 6.74
C ARG A 163 2.91 13.59 7.19
N PHE A 164 3.42 13.03 8.29
CA PHE A 164 4.80 13.25 8.74
C PHE A 164 5.83 12.74 7.72
N ALA A 165 5.55 11.58 7.10
CA ALA A 165 6.38 11.04 6.04
C ALA A 165 6.19 11.73 4.68
N ALA A 166 5.25 12.69 4.57
CA ALA A 166 4.84 13.33 3.31
C ALA A 166 4.37 12.34 2.22
N GLY A 167 3.89 11.16 2.61
CA GLY A 167 3.41 10.13 1.70
C GLY A 167 3.00 8.84 2.42
N CYS A 168 2.33 7.95 1.69
CA CYS A 168 2.00 6.60 2.14
C CYS A 168 2.89 5.55 1.47
N THR A 169 2.73 4.30 1.87
CA THR A 169 3.47 3.16 1.33
C THR A 169 3.30 3.03 -0.18
N SER A 170 2.11 3.25 -0.74
CA SER A 170 1.90 3.26 -2.19
C SER A 170 2.65 4.40 -2.89
N GLY A 171 2.61 5.60 -2.32
CA GLY A 171 3.31 6.77 -2.88
C GLY A 171 4.83 6.65 -2.82
N HIS A 172 5.39 6.28 -1.67
CA HIS A 172 6.83 6.11 -1.51
C HIS A 172 7.34 4.81 -2.14
N GLY A 173 6.64 3.70 -1.91
CA GLY A 173 7.04 2.34 -2.28
C GLY A 173 6.79 2.00 -3.74
N LEU A 174 5.60 2.26 -4.28
CA LEU A 174 5.31 1.93 -5.69
C LEU A 174 5.84 3.01 -6.62
N SER A 175 5.33 4.24 -6.48
CA SER A 175 5.67 5.33 -7.39
C SER A 175 7.03 5.96 -7.08
N GLY A 176 7.38 6.16 -5.81
CA GLY A 176 8.62 6.85 -5.42
C GLY A 176 9.89 6.04 -5.68
N MET A 177 9.87 4.73 -5.38
CA MET A 177 10.97 3.83 -5.75
C MET A 177 11.10 3.72 -7.27
N GLY A 178 9.98 3.61 -7.99
CA GLY A 178 9.96 3.62 -9.45
C GLY A 178 10.56 4.90 -10.05
N LEU A 179 10.27 6.07 -9.46
CA LEU A 179 10.82 7.36 -9.89
C LEU A 179 12.23 7.65 -9.37
N LEU A 180 12.85 6.70 -8.66
CA LEU A 180 14.17 6.84 -8.03
C LEU A 180 14.24 8.11 -7.16
N THR A 181 13.24 8.34 -6.30
CA THR A 181 13.25 9.46 -5.35
C THR A 181 14.09 9.09 -4.13
N TRP A 182 15.05 9.95 -3.77
CA TRP A 182 15.96 9.70 -2.65
C TRP A 182 15.22 9.48 -1.32
N LEU A 183 14.17 10.27 -1.07
CA LEU A 183 13.39 10.16 0.16
C LEU A 183 12.68 8.80 0.27
N SER A 184 12.26 8.19 -0.85
CA SER A 184 11.62 6.88 -0.82
C SER A 184 12.57 5.75 -0.42
N PHE A 185 13.84 5.83 -0.84
CA PHE A 185 14.84 4.84 -0.44
C PHE A 185 15.11 4.79 1.06
N ILE A 186 14.82 5.89 1.78
CA ILE A 186 14.93 5.96 3.23
C ILE A 186 13.58 5.64 3.89
N ALA A 187 12.49 6.19 3.35
CA ALA A 187 11.15 6.04 3.90
C ALA A 187 10.66 4.59 3.88
N VAL A 188 10.89 3.85 2.79
CA VAL A 188 10.38 2.48 2.64
C VAL A 188 11.02 1.52 3.66
N PRO A 189 12.36 1.44 3.81
CA PRO A 189 12.97 0.63 4.86
C PRO A 189 12.54 1.03 6.28
N ALA A 190 12.38 2.33 6.55
CA ALA A 190 11.90 2.80 7.85
C ALA A 190 10.46 2.36 8.15
N MET A 191 9.57 2.37 7.15
CA MET A 191 8.20 1.86 7.27
C MET A 191 8.19 0.35 7.57
N PHE A 192 9.00 -0.43 6.85
CA PHE A 192 9.13 -1.88 7.11
C PHE A 192 9.72 -2.15 8.49
N ALA A 193 10.78 -1.45 8.89
CA ALA A 193 11.38 -1.57 10.21
C ALA A 193 10.36 -1.25 11.32
N GLY A 194 9.58 -0.17 11.18
CA GLY A 194 8.52 0.19 12.13
C GLY A 194 7.44 -0.90 12.23
N GLY A 195 7.02 -1.47 11.10
CA GLY A 195 6.07 -2.59 11.06
C GLY A 195 6.61 -3.84 11.77
N ILE A 196 7.86 -4.21 11.49
CA ILE A 196 8.53 -5.36 12.11
C ILE A 196 8.65 -5.17 13.63
N VAL A 197 9.11 -3.99 14.07
CA VAL A 197 9.20 -3.66 15.50
C VAL A 197 7.83 -3.73 16.18
N THR A 198 6.77 -3.27 15.50
CA THR A 198 5.40 -3.35 16.03
C THR A 198 4.94 -4.80 16.15
N ALA A 199 5.23 -5.64 15.16
CA ALA A 199 4.88 -7.07 15.22
C ALA A 199 5.59 -7.77 16.40
N PHE A 200 6.89 -7.53 16.57
CA PHE A 200 7.65 -8.12 17.67
C PHE A 200 7.25 -7.56 19.04
N SER A 201 6.91 -6.28 19.15
CA SER A 201 6.43 -5.71 20.42
C SER A 201 5.06 -6.26 20.81
N MET A 202 4.16 -6.49 19.86
CA MET A 202 2.88 -7.15 20.10
C MET A 202 3.05 -8.61 20.55
N GLN A 203 4.03 -9.33 19.99
CA GLN A 203 4.39 -10.68 20.44
C GLN A 203 4.95 -10.66 21.87
N ALA A 204 5.92 -9.78 22.14
CA ALA A 204 6.59 -9.70 23.43
C ALA A 204 5.66 -9.29 24.58
N THR A 205 4.62 -8.51 24.29
CA THR A 205 3.65 -8.06 25.30
C THR A 205 2.49 -9.04 25.53
N GLY A 206 2.42 -10.15 24.79
CA GLY A 206 1.26 -11.07 24.80
C GLY A 206 -0.02 -10.45 24.24
N ALA A 207 0.06 -9.22 23.72
CA ALA A 207 -1.05 -8.56 23.07
C ALA A 207 -1.49 -9.35 21.83
N LEU A 208 -0.53 -9.89 21.06
CA LEU A 208 -0.84 -10.71 19.89
C LEU A 208 -1.71 -11.92 20.26
N ASP A 209 -1.35 -12.66 21.31
CA ASP A 209 -2.13 -13.81 21.75
C ASP A 209 -3.51 -13.39 22.24
N THR A 210 -3.59 -12.29 23.00
CA THR A 210 -4.87 -11.70 23.44
C THR A 210 -5.76 -11.33 22.25
N TYR A 211 -5.17 -10.75 21.20
CA TYR A 211 -5.88 -10.41 19.96
C TYR A 211 -6.34 -11.64 19.19
N VAL A 212 -5.48 -12.64 19.05
CA VAL A 212 -5.78 -13.88 18.34
C VAL A 212 -6.84 -14.68 19.08
N THR A 213 -6.78 -14.78 20.41
CA THR A 213 -7.80 -15.45 21.25
C THR A 213 -9.12 -14.67 21.25
N ALA A 214 -9.09 -13.34 21.39
CA ALA A 214 -10.30 -12.52 21.34
C ALA A 214 -10.99 -12.57 19.97
N MET A 215 -10.23 -12.79 18.89
CA MET A 215 -10.79 -13.09 17.58
C MET A 215 -11.16 -14.57 17.43
N GLY A 216 -10.46 -15.51 18.07
CA GLY A 216 -10.69 -16.97 17.98
C GLY A 216 -12.03 -17.45 18.52
N ASP A 217 -12.59 -16.79 19.52
CA ASP A 217 -13.75 -17.26 20.33
C ASP A 217 -15.15 -16.91 19.77
N VAL A 218 -15.29 -16.87 18.46
CA VAL A 218 -16.62 -16.89 17.82
C VAL A 218 -16.59 -18.02 16.81
N SER A 219 -17.03 -19.18 17.29
CA SER A 219 -17.41 -20.38 16.53
C SER A 219 -18.53 -20.07 15.55
#